data_AF-A0A1W2LY13-F1
#
_entry.id   AF-A0A1W2LY13-F1
#
_cell.length_a   1.000
_cell.length_b   1.000
_cell.length_c   1.000
_cell.angle_alpha   90.00
_cell.angle_beta   90.00
_cell.angle_gamma   90.00
#
_symmetry.space_group_name_H-M   'P 1'
#
loop_
_entity.id
_entity.type
_entity.pdbx_description
1 polymer ?
#
loop_
_entity_poly.entity_id
_entity_poly.type
_entity_poly.pdbx_seq_one_letter_code
_entity_poly.pdbx_strand_id
1 'polypeptide(L)'
;MSDTVERDLDLAWELLEAQPTHPKIPELALRVLAAEPERSSASMVLAYHRESCGDPDEARRLYLRVAGRRDNQFIWAARALRHLESGEYNHDEALRWAHTVLGQNHEDWDDWMQLGHAQACAGEHEAGWRQLDEAVALCARTRPDHLPKALAKRAEYLLGTCAPPERFVPAAEEAIRTNVADSWVATLLGYAYLAQYRFDDAEQLGLRLLREDPTDDLLQTLVDTARTMLRIVEKARGDDISLGDIQATGALEMAWQQIRDLKLGIDLASALAALDAVMPAELRATLRPGASASDLAEGEDKVGSMAARDLLTWHDGQPPGSGATWGWTESFRLMSAAEILAMDAEIEADRAAHPDWPEKEVWEQVMTDDAGAYLVAVAFGKLVKRRAGQPDEPVADSMADWIWDRVAGFGGQDPRPAPLKTEEPTAEHLPAPGTPLTGVVVTMCAALGEPEDSPAYAELRRLFPGSTVRRSELVPDEPSADGVYIEALDGLVTKVSVDVAICPDADRLISGLDLGGHRGSVDTYVRAHGAVPHDSWVNRANGEATVVYHFAGHRLCLCWADGRIARIYVTGA
;
A
#
# COMPACT_ATOMS: atom_id res chain seq x y z
N MET A 1 -57.47 0.95 -8.48
CA MET A 1 -56.49 0.79 -7.37
C MET A 1 -55.11 0.52 -7.91
N SER A 2 -54.89 -0.52 -8.73
CA SER A 2 -53.57 -0.78 -9.36
C SER A 2 -52.97 0.41 -10.12
N ASP A 3 -53.77 1.16 -10.90
CA ASP A 3 -53.30 2.33 -11.67
C ASP A 3 -52.79 3.51 -10.79
N THR A 4 -53.33 3.65 -9.58
CA THR A 4 -52.89 4.68 -8.62
C THR A 4 -51.61 4.26 -7.91
N VAL A 5 -51.48 2.95 -7.60
CA VAL A 5 -50.29 2.38 -6.96
C VAL A 5 -49.07 2.47 -7.89
N GLU A 6 -49.23 2.11 -9.17
CA GLU A 6 -48.14 2.23 -10.15
C GLU A 6 -47.75 3.68 -10.38
N ARG A 7 -48.73 4.61 -10.49
CA ARG A 7 -48.43 6.05 -10.63
C ARG A 7 -47.67 6.63 -9.42
N ASP A 8 -48.05 6.22 -8.20
CA ASP A 8 -47.34 6.66 -6.99
C ASP A 8 -45.91 6.11 -6.95
N LEU A 9 -45.70 4.87 -7.39
CA LEU A 9 -44.37 4.25 -7.49
C LEU A 9 -43.50 4.94 -8.56
N ASP A 10 -44.03 5.18 -9.76
CA ASP A 10 -43.31 5.86 -10.85
C ASP A 10 -42.89 7.26 -10.43
N LEU A 11 -43.81 8.04 -9.85
CA LEU A 11 -43.48 9.38 -9.34
C LEU A 11 -42.44 9.34 -8.23
N ALA A 12 -42.43 8.29 -7.39
CA ALA A 12 -41.43 8.15 -6.35
C ALA A 12 -40.03 7.88 -6.93
N TRP A 13 -39.94 7.08 -8.00
CA TRP A 13 -38.69 6.86 -8.75
C TRP A 13 -38.22 8.13 -9.46
N GLU A 14 -39.11 8.82 -10.18
CA GLU A 14 -38.79 10.09 -10.86
C GLU A 14 -38.28 11.14 -9.85
N LEU A 15 -38.92 11.24 -8.68
CA LEU A 15 -38.47 12.13 -7.62
C LEU A 15 -37.15 11.68 -7.02
N LEU A 16 -36.92 10.38 -6.85
CA LEU A 16 -35.65 9.86 -6.34
C LEU A 16 -34.50 10.20 -7.30
N GLU A 17 -34.69 10.05 -8.61
CA GLU A 17 -33.67 10.39 -9.61
C GLU A 17 -33.39 11.90 -9.66
N ALA A 18 -34.43 12.74 -9.53
CA ALA A 18 -34.29 14.19 -9.65
C ALA A 18 -33.86 14.88 -8.35
N GLN A 19 -34.37 14.42 -7.19
CA GLN A 19 -34.11 15.00 -5.88
C GLN A 19 -34.19 13.92 -4.78
N PRO A 20 -33.13 13.12 -4.59
CA PRO A 20 -33.16 11.92 -3.75
C PRO A 20 -33.58 12.14 -2.29
N THR A 21 -33.39 13.34 -1.76
CA THR A 21 -33.73 13.73 -0.38
C THR A 21 -35.12 14.35 -0.24
N HIS A 22 -35.92 14.38 -1.31
CA HIS A 22 -37.23 15.04 -1.29
C HIS A 22 -38.22 14.31 -0.35
N PRO A 23 -38.90 15.02 0.58
CA PRO A 23 -39.70 14.40 1.65
C PRO A 23 -40.95 13.67 1.15
N LYS A 24 -41.38 13.90 -0.09
CA LYS A 24 -42.53 13.21 -0.70
C LYS A 24 -42.21 11.78 -1.17
N ILE A 25 -40.93 11.44 -1.36
CA ILE A 25 -40.49 10.09 -1.73
C ILE A 25 -40.98 9.05 -0.71
N PRO A 26 -40.69 9.19 0.61
CA PRO A 26 -41.15 8.22 1.59
C PRO A 26 -42.68 8.20 1.72
N GLU A 27 -43.37 9.34 1.54
CA GLU A 27 -44.84 9.38 1.55
C GLU A 27 -45.46 8.52 0.43
N LEU A 28 -44.93 8.62 -0.79
CA LEU A 28 -45.40 7.86 -1.95
C LEU A 28 -45.06 6.37 -1.80
N ALA A 29 -43.81 6.06 -1.43
CA ALA A 29 -43.37 4.68 -1.23
C ALA A 29 -44.16 3.97 -0.13
N LEU A 30 -44.46 4.65 0.99
CA LEU A 30 -45.26 4.08 2.08
C LEU A 30 -46.73 3.87 1.68
N ARG A 31 -47.32 4.70 0.82
CA ARG A 31 -48.67 4.46 0.27
C ARG A 31 -48.72 3.20 -0.58
N VAL A 32 -47.70 3.00 -1.42
CA VAL A 32 -47.55 1.76 -2.21
C VAL A 32 -47.42 0.56 -1.28
N LEU A 33 -46.56 0.63 -0.26
CA LEU A 33 -46.36 -0.45 0.70
C LEU A 33 -47.58 -0.71 1.60
N ALA A 34 -48.44 0.30 1.85
CA ALA A 34 -49.69 0.10 2.58
C ALA A 34 -50.70 -0.73 1.78
N ALA A 35 -50.69 -0.60 0.44
CA ALA A 35 -51.52 -1.41 -0.46
C ALA A 35 -50.89 -2.76 -0.79
N GLU A 36 -49.56 -2.80 -0.96
CA GLU A 36 -48.77 -3.97 -1.35
C GLU A 36 -47.51 -4.10 -0.45
N PRO A 37 -47.61 -4.65 0.77
CA PRO A 37 -46.50 -4.70 1.74
C PRO A 37 -45.24 -5.46 1.27
N GLU A 38 -45.42 -6.37 0.31
CA GLU A 38 -44.36 -7.19 -0.26
C GLU A 38 -43.76 -6.58 -1.55
N ARG A 39 -44.18 -5.38 -1.95
CA ARG A 39 -43.68 -4.73 -3.17
C ARG A 39 -42.23 -4.27 -2.98
N SER A 40 -41.30 -5.05 -3.49
CA SER A 40 -39.86 -4.80 -3.34
C SER A 40 -39.39 -3.53 -4.04
N SER A 41 -39.99 -3.13 -5.17
CA SER A 41 -39.64 -1.88 -5.85
C SER A 41 -39.89 -0.64 -4.98
N ALA A 42 -41.00 -0.59 -4.23
CA ALA A 42 -41.27 0.50 -3.31
C ALA A 42 -40.34 0.47 -2.08
N SER A 43 -39.94 -0.73 -1.64
CA SER A 43 -38.94 -0.88 -0.57
C SER A 43 -37.56 -0.39 -1.02
N MET A 44 -37.17 -0.65 -2.28
CA MET A 44 -35.94 -0.13 -2.88
C MET A 44 -35.93 1.39 -2.94
N VAL A 45 -37.02 2.03 -3.39
CA VAL A 45 -37.14 3.51 -3.39
C VAL A 45 -36.94 4.09 -2.00
N LEU A 46 -37.60 3.50 -0.99
CA LEU A 46 -37.46 3.96 0.38
C LEU A 46 -36.02 3.79 0.89
N ALA A 47 -35.35 2.69 0.52
CA ALA A 47 -33.98 2.42 0.92
C ALA A 47 -32.99 3.45 0.32
N TYR A 48 -33.07 3.70 -0.99
CA TYR A 48 -32.23 4.70 -1.66
C TYR A 48 -32.44 6.12 -1.10
N HIS A 49 -33.69 6.46 -0.77
CA HIS A 49 -33.99 7.73 -0.10
C HIS A 49 -33.32 7.83 1.27
N ARG A 50 -33.37 6.77 2.08
CA ARG A 50 -32.75 6.73 3.41
C ARG A 50 -31.23 6.86 3.34
N GLU A 51 -30.61 6.14 2.41
CA GLU A 51 -29.19 6.26 2.10
C GLU A 51 -28.84 7.71 1.73
N SER A 52 -29.60 8.32 0.82
CA SER A 52 -29.39 9.72 0.40
C SER A 52 -29.59 10.75 1.52
N CYS A 53 -30.38 10.41 2.55
CA CYS A 53 -30.58 11.23 3.74
C CYS A 53 -29.53 10.99 4.83
N GLY A 54 -28.54 10.13 4.61
CA GLY A 54 -27.52 9.80 5.61
C GLY A 54 -28.01 8.86 6.71
N ASP A 55 -28.97 7.99 6.40
CA ASP A 55 -29.49 6.95 7.31
C ASP A 55 -29.12 5.54 6.77
N PRO A 56 -27.82 5.17 6.83
CA PRO A 56 -27.30 3.93 6.23
C PRO A 56 -27.85 2.68 6.93
N ASP A 57 -28.12 2.74 8.24
CA ASP A 57 -28.67 1.62 8.99
C ASP A 57 -30.07 1.23 8.52
N GLU A 58 -30.95 2.21 8.32
CA GLU A 58 -32.29 1.97 7.81
C GLU A 58 -32.26 1.53 6.35
N ALA A 59 -31.39 2.13 5.52
CA ALA A 59 -31.18 1.70 4.14
C ALA A 59 -30.74 0.23 4.08
N ARG A 60 -29.72 -0.15 4.86
CA ARG A 60 -29.22 -1.54 4.99
C ARG A 60 -30.35 -2.50 5.34
N ARG A 61 -31.15 -2.16 6.35
CA ARG A 61 -32.29 -2.98 6.81
C ARG A 61 -33.31 -3.21 5.69
N LEU A 62 -33.61 -2.18 4.90
CA LEU A 62 -34.55 -2.26 3.78
C LEU A 62 -33.98 -3.06 2.62
N TYR A 63 -32.72 -2.85 2.24
CA TYR A 63 -32.06 -3.63 1.19
C TYR A 63 -31.96 -5.11 1.57
N LEU A 64 -31.55 -5.44 2.80
CA LEU A 64 -31.50 -6.82 3.30
C LEU A 64 -32.88 -7.50 3.23
N ARG A 65 -33.95 -6.76 3.55
CA ARG A 65 -35.32 -7.27 3.42
C ARG A 65 -35.68 -7.60 1.96
N VAL A 66 -35.30 -6.74 1.01
CA VAL A 66 -35.52 -7.00 -0.42
C VAL A 66 -34.66 -8.18 -0.89
N ALA A 67 -33.38 -8.21 -0.53
CA ALA A 67 -32.46 -9.30 -0.87
C ALA A 67 -32.96 -10.66 -0.32
N GLY A 68 -33.53 -10.68 0.88
CA GLY A 68 -34.10 -11.90 1.48
C GLY A 68 -35.28 -12.50 0.71
N ARG A 69 -36.01 -11.72 -0.10
CA ARG A 69 -37.15 -12.18 -0.89
C ARG A 69 -36.75 -12.92 -2.17
N ARG A 70 -35.55 -12.65 -2.70
CA ARG A 70 -35.03 -13.23 -3.95
C ARG A 70 -36.00 -13.08 -5.15
N ASP A 71 -36.66 -11.93 -5.24
CA ASP A 71 -37.48 -11.57 -6.39
C ASP A 71 -36.68 -10.82 -7.47
N ASN A 72 -37.36 -10.19 -8.43
CA ASN A 72 -36.71 -9.45 -9.52
C ASN A 72 -35.91 -8.21 -9.06
N GLN A 73 -36.05 -7.76 -7.81
CA GLN A 73 -35.26 -6.67 -7.24
C GLN A 73 -34.02 -7.17 -6.48
N PHE A 74 -33.85 -8.48 -6.33
CA PHE A 74 -32.74 -9.08 -5.60
C PHE A 74 -31.37 -8.53 -6.01
N ILE A 75 -31.10 -8.51 -7.32
CA ILE A 75 -29.79 -8.08 -7.84
C ILE A 75 -29.52 -6.60 -7.57
N TRP A 76 -30.56 -5.76 -7.62
CA TRP A 76 -30.44 -4.33 -7.33
C TRP A 76 -30.21 -4.08 -5.84
N ALA A 77 -30.91 -4.82 -4.97
CA ALA A 77 -30.64 -4.79 -3.53
C ALA A 77 -29.22 -5.27 -3.20
N ALA A 78 -28.74 -6.34 -3.84
CA ALA A 78 -27.37 -6.84 -3.64
C ALA A 78 -26.31 -5.82 -4.10
N ARG A 79 -26.52 -5.16 -5.25
CA ARG A 79 -25.64 -4.08 -5.72
C ARG A 79 -25.65 -2.86 -4.78
N ALA A 80 -26.83 -2.49 -4.28
CA ALA A 80 -26.98 -1.40 -3.33
C ALA A 80 -26.29 -1.73 -2.00
N LEU A 81 -26.43 -2.96 -1.48
CA LEU A 81 -25.72 -3.42 -0.29
C LEU A 81 -24.21 -3.40 -0.50
N ARG A 82 -23.69 -3.91 -1.63
CA ARG A 82 -22.26 -3.78 -1.94
C ARG A 82 -21.80 -2.32 -1.87
N HIS A 83 -22.54 -1.40 -2.49
CA HIS A 83 -22.17 0.02 -2.52
C HIS A 83 -22.23 0.67 -1.14
N LEU A 84 -23.31 0.42 -0.39
CA LEU A 84 -23.50 0.91 0.97
C LEU A 84 -22.36 0.45 1.87
N GLU A 85 -22.03 -0.84 1.85
CA GLU A 85 -20.99 -1.39 2.72
C GLU A 85 -19.60 -0.93 2.31
N SER A 86 -19.34 -0.66 1.02
CA SER A 86 -18.12 0.03 0.59
C SER A 86 -18.06 1.47 1.10
N GLY A 87 -19.16 2.22 1.07
CA GLY A 87 -19.22 3.58 1.59
C GLY A 87 -19.08 3.66 3.12
N GLU A 88 -19.53 2.62 3.81
CA GLU A 88 -19.40 2.45 5.26
C GLU A 88 -18.08 1.76 5.67
N TYR A 89 -17.16 1.53 4.73
CA TYR A 89 -15.86 0.89 4.92
C TYR A 89 -15.91 -0.53 5.51
N ASN A 90 -17.06 -1.22 5.39
CA ASN A 90 -17.24 -2.62 5.74
C ASN A 90 -16.78 -3.52 4.59
N HIS A 91 -15.48 -3.50 4.30
CA HIS A 91 -14.88 -4.11 3.10
C HIS A 91 -15.20 -5.60 2.92
N ASP A 92 -15.19 -6.39 4.01
CA ASP A 92 -15.53 -7.81 3.95
C ASP A 92 -17.00 -8.06 3.55
N GLU A 93 -17.93 -7.25 4.04
CA GLU A 93 -19.35 -7.37 3.67
C GLU A 93 -19.58 -6.88 2.23
N ALA A 94 -18.89 -5.81 1.82
CA ALA A 94 -18.90 -5.36 0.43
C ALA A 94 -18.41 -6.47 -0.52
N LEU A 95 -17.32 -7.16 -0.16
CA LEU A 95 -16.80 -8.30 -0.91
C LEU A 95 -17.80 -9.47 -0.98
N ARG A 96 -18.44 -9.82 0.14
CA ARG A 96 -19.50 -10.85 0.16
C ARG A 96 -20.65 -10.52 -0.79
N TRP A 97 -21.11 -9.27 -0.81
CA TRP A 97 -22.14 -8.83 -1.75
C TRP A 97 -21.65 -8.79 -3.20
N ALA A 98 -20.39 -8.42 -3.45
CA ALA A 98 -19.81 -8.45 -4.78
C ALA A 98 -19.80 -9.87 -5.38
N HIS A 99 -19.40 -10.88 -4.61
CA HIS A 99 -19.51 -12.28 -5.02
C HIS A 99 -20.96 -12.72 -5.23
N THR A 100 -21.88 -12.26 -4.37
CA THR A 100 -23.31 -12.57 -4.50
C THR A 100 -23.90 -12.05 -5.80
N VAL A 101 -23.53 -10.83 -6.21
CA VAL A 101 -23.96 -10.21 -7.48
C VAL A 101 -23.48 -11.03 -8.69
N LEU A 102 -22.19 -11.41 -8.73
CA LEU A 102 -21.63 -12.18 -9.85
C LEU A 102 -22.14 -13.62 -9.91
N GLY A 103 -22.54 -14.22 -8.78
CA GLY A 103 -23.12 -15.55 -8.72
C GLY A 103 -24.51 -15.69 -9.39
N GLN A 104 -25.18 -14.59 -9.76
CA GLN A 104 -26.52 -14.62 -10.38
C GLN A 104 -26.51 -14.81 -11.91
N ASN A 105 -25.45 -15.41 -12.49
CA ASN A 105 -25.26 -15.59 -13.95
C ASN A 105 -25.31 -14.26 -14.72
N HIS A 106 -24.62 -13.24 -14.23
CA HIS A 106 -24.56 -11.92 -14.87
C HIS A 106 -23.10 -11.55 -15.15
N GLU A 107 -22.74 -11.42 -16.43
CA GLU A 107 -21.41 -10.99 -16.87
C GLU A 107 -21.46 -9.52 -17.31
N ASP A 108 -21.43 -8.59 -16.35
CA ASP A 108 -21.22 -7.17 -16.64
C ASP A 108 -19.86 -6.73 -16.13
N TRP A 109 -19.13 -6.03 -16.99
CA TRP A 109 -17.79 -5.55 -16.69
C TRP A 109 -17.77 -4.62 -15.47
N ASP A 110 -18.85 -3.87 -15.22
CA ASP A 110 -18.94 -2.98 -14.07
C ASP A 110 -19.03 -3.77 -12.75
N ASP A 111 -19.76 -4.89 -12.73
CA ASP A 111 -19.82 -5.76 -11.55
C ASP A 111 -18.49 -6.51 -11.32
N TRP A 112 -17.78 -6.88 -12.39
CA TRP A 112 -16.41 -7.43 -12.30
C TRP A 112 -15.43 -6.41 -11.74
N MET A 113 -15.54 -5.14 -12.17
CA MET A 113 -14.71 -4.05 -11.68
C MET A 113 -14.95 -3.81 -10.17
N GLN A 114 -16.22 -3.83 -9.76
CA GLN A 114 -16.61 -3.64 -8.36
C GLN A 114 -16.18 -4.81 -7.47
N LEU A 115 -16.16 -6.04 -8.00
CA LEU A 115 -15.54 -7.18 -7.29
C LEU A 115 -14.06 -6.93 -7.07
N GLY A 116 -13.31 -6.55 -8.11
CA GLY A 116 -11.87 -6.31 -7.98
C GLY A 116 -11.54 -5.21 -6.97
N HIS A 117 -12.34 -4.14 -6.95
CA HIS A 117 -12.24 -3.08 -5.96
C HIS A 117 -12.49 -3.61 -4.53
N ALA A 118 -13.61 -4.32 -4.31
CA ALA A 118 -13.95 -4.87 -3.01
C ALA A 118 -12.92 -5.90 -2.50
N GLN A 119 -12.36 -6.72 -3.40
CA GLN A 119 -11.29 -7.67 -3.08
C GLN A 119 -10.04 -6.94 -2.58
N ALA A 120 -9.59 -5.93 -3.31
CA ALA A 120 -8.41 -5.16 -2.93
C ALA A 120 -8.63 -4.40 -1.62
N CYS A 121 -9.79 -3.75 -1.43
CA CYS A 121 -10.15 -3.12 -0.15
C CYS A 121 -10.25 -4.11 1.02
N ALA A 122 -10.61 -5.37 0.77
CA ALA A 122 -10.65 -6.42 1.78
C ALA A 122 -9.28 -7.10 2.02
N GLY A 123 -8.19 -6.55 1.48
CA GLY A 123 -6.82 -7.00 1.71
C GLY A 123 -6.26 -7.92 0.63
N GLU A 124 -7.08 -8.39 -0.33
CA GLU A 124 -6.65 -9.24 -1.46
C GLU A 124 -6.12 -8.40 -2.64
N HIS A 125 -5.20 -7.48 -2.35
CA HIS A 125 -4.77 -6.41 -3.26
C HIS A 125 -4.41 -6.90 -4.68
N GLU A 126 -3.45 -7.82 -4.82
CA GLU A 126 -3.01 -8.29 -6.15
C GLU A 126 -4.07 -9.09 -6.91
N ALA A 127 -4.93 -9.82 -6.20
CA ALA A 127 -6.05 -10.51 -6.83
C ALA A 127 -7.10 -9.50 -7.32
N GLY A 128 -7.46 -8.54 -6.46
CA GLY A 128 -8.38 -7.47 -6.77
C GLY A 128 -7.90 -6.61 -7.93
N TRP A 129 -6.62 -6.22 -7.95
CA TRP A 129 -6.08 -5.41 -9.05
C TRP A 129 -6.03 -6.17 -10.39
N ARG A 130 -5.69 -7.46 -10.38
CA ARG A 130 -5.81 -8.29 -11.60
C ARG A 130 -7.25 -8.39 -12.08
N GLN A 131 -8.19 -8.53 -11.15
CA GLN A 131 -9.62 -8.55 -11.45
C GLN A 131 -10.10 -7.22 -12.09
N LEU A 132 -9.54 -6.07 -11.70
CA LEU A 132 -9.80 -4.79 -12.37
C LEU A 132 -9.32 -4.80 -13.83
N ASP A 133 -8.12 -5.33 -14.09
CA ASP A 133 -7.58 -5.45 -15.46
C ASP A 133 -8.42 -6.39 -16.32
N GLU A 134 -8.89 -7.51 -15.76
CA GLU A 134 -9.80 -8.44 -16.43
C GLU A 134 -11.16 -7.80 -16.74
N ALA A 135 -11.68 -6.96 -15.85
CA ALA A 135 -12.92 -6.21 -16.07
C ALA A 135 -12.80 -5.22 -17.25
N VAL A 136 -11.67 -4.51 -17.37
CA VAL A 136 -11.39 -3.66 -18.54
C VAL A 136 -11.33 -4.51 -19.81
N ALA A 137 -10.63 -5.64 -19.77
CA ALA A 137 -10.55 -6.54 -20.92
C ALA A 137 -11.92 -7.10 -21.33
N LEU A 138 -12.79 -7.40 -20.36
CA LEU A 138 -14.18 -7.81 -20.61
C LEU A 138 -14.98 -6.68 -21.26
N CYS A 139 -14.89 -5.46 -20.74
CA CYS A 139 -15.54 -4.28 -21.32
C CYS A 139 -15.12 -4.06 -22.78
N ALA A 140 -13.83 -4.15 -23.07
CA ALA A 140 -13.31 -3.99 -24.44
C ALA A 140 -13.93 -4.99 -25.42
N ARG A 141 -14.23 -6.21 -24.96
CA ARG A 141 -14.85 -7.27 -25.79
C ARG A 141 -16.36 -7.14 -25.91
N THR A 142 -17.06 -6.76 -24.84
CA THR A 142 -18.54 -6.82 -24.79
C THR A 142 -19.21 -5.47 -25.02
N ARG A 143 -18.58 -4.36 -24.61
CA ARG A 143 -19.10 -2.98 -24.67
C ARG A 143 -17.95 -1.99 -24.95
N PRO A 144 -17.34 -2.02 -26.15
CA PRO A 144 -16.18 -1.17 -26.45
C PRO A 144 -16.45 0.33 -26.31
N ASP A 145 -17.69 0.78 -26.55
CA ASP A 145 -18.09 2.18 -26.36
C ASP A 145 -17.98 2.65 -24.89
N HIS A 146 -17.95 1.72 -23.94
CA HIS A 146 -17.79 1.99 -22.51
C HIS A 146 -16.32 1.88 -22.05
N LEU A 147 -15.39 1.52 -22.93
CA LEU A 147 -13.98 1.34 -22.59
C LEU A 147 -13.35 2.59 -21.93
N PRO A 148 -13.60 3.84 -22.38
CA PRO A 148 -13.06 5.02 -21.71
C PRO A 148 -13.49 5.09 -20.23
N LYS A 149 -14.75 4.75 -19.94
CA LYS A 149 -15.31 4.71 -18.58
C LYS A 149 -14.68 3.59 -17.75
N ALA A 150 -14.47 2.42 -18.34
CA ALA A 150 -13.84 1.29 -17.64
C ALA A 150 -12.37 1.60 -17.27
N LEU A 151 -11.63 2.23 -18.17
CA LEU A 151 -10.25 2.65 -17.92
C LEU A 151 -10.14 3.69 -16.79
N ALA A 152 -11.01 4.70 -16.80
CA ALA A 152 -11.09 5.69 -15.73
C ALA A 152 -11.39 5.03 -14.37
N LYS A 153 -12.43 4.17 -14.31
CA LYS A 153 -12.78 3.42 -13.10
C LYS A 153 -11.64 2.55 -12.57
N ARG A 154 -10.87 1.89 -13.45
CA ARG A 154 -9.70 1.12 -13.03
C ARG A 154 -8.67 2.01 -12.34
N ALA A 155 -8.35 3.17 -12.92
CA ALA A 155 -7.41 4.11 -12.31
C ALA A 155 -7.91 4.63 -10.95
N GLU A 156 -9.19 4.98 -10.85
CA GLU A 156 -9.84 5.39 -9.59
C GLU A 156 -9.77 4.30 -8.51
N TYR A 157 -10.07 3.04 -8.86
CA TYR A 157 -10.05 1.94 -7.90
C TYR A 157 -8.64 1.51 -7.51
N LEU A 158 -7.65 1.60 -8.41
CA LEU A 158 -6.24 1.40 -8.05
C LEU A 158 -5.79 2.44 -7.02
N LEU A 159 -6.19 3.70 -7.20
CA LEU A 159 -5.91 4.74 -6.23
C LEU A 159 -6.61 4.47 -4.88
N GLY A 160 -7.92 4.20 -4.90
CA GLY A 160 -8.73 3.97 -3.69
C GLY A 160 -8.31 2.73 -2.89
N THR A 161 -7.55 1.83 -3.51
CA THR A 161 -6.99 0.62 -2.89
C THR A 161 -5.49 0.77 -2.60
N CYS A 162 -4.98 1.99 -2.59
CA CYS A 162 -3.60 2.34 -2.28
C CYS A 162 -2.55 1.64 -3.16
N ALA A 163 -2.87 1.35 -4.44
CA ALA A 163 -1.93 0.75 -5.36
C ALA A 163 -0.67 1.63 -5.52
N PRO A 164 0.52 1.02 -5.67
CA PRO A 164 1.76 1.76 -5.78
C PRO A 164 1.86 2.50 -7.13
N PRO A 165 2.68 3.55 -7.24
CA PRO A 165 2.82 4.34 -8.47
C PRO A 165 3.10 3.49 -9.73
N GLU A 166 3.88 2.42 -9.61
CA GLU A 166 4.24 1.52 -10.71
C GLU A 166 3.01 0.85 -11.34
N ARG A 167 1.93 0.67 -10.57
CA ARG A 167 0.68 0.11 -11.06
C ARG A 167 -0.34 1.19 -11.45
N PHE A 168 -0.41 2.27 -10.68
CA PHE A 168 -1.34 3.36 -10.92
C PHE A 168 -1.01 4.15 -12.19
N VAL A 169 0.26 4.51 -12.40
CA VAL A 169 0.70 5.40 -13.49
C VAL A 169 0.31 4.86 -14.88
N PRO A 170 0.63 3.61 -15.26
CA PRO A 170 0.26 3.10 -16.58
C PRO A 170 -1.26 3.08 -16.80
N ALA A 171 -2.04 2.77 -15.75
CA ALA A 171 -3.50 2.73 -15.82
C ALA A 171 -4.10 4.13 -16.02
N ALA A 172 -3.60 5.12 -15.28
CA ALA A 172 -4.02 6.52 -15.39
C ALA A 172 -3.63 7.14 -16.74
N GLU A 173 -2.42 6.85 -17.25
CA GLU A 173 -2.00 7.27 -18.59
C GLU A 173 -2.92 6.71 -19.70
N GLU A 174 -3.34 5.45 -19.57
CA GLU A 174 -4.29 4.84 -20.51
C GLU A 174 -5.68 5.47 -20.44
N ALA A 175 -6.17 5.76 -19.24
CA ALA A 175 -7.44 6.44 -19.01
C ALA A 175 -7.44 7.83 -19.66
N ILE A 176 -6.42 8.66 -19.39
CA ILE A 176 -6.33 10.04 -19.87
C ILE A 176 -6.14 10.12 -21.38
N ARG A 177 -5.39 9.18 -21.98
CA ARG A 177 -5.27 9.08 -23.44
C ARG A 177 -6.63 8.87 -24.11
N THR A 178 -7.57 8.21 -23.43
CA THR A 178 -8.90 7.89 -23.94
C THR A 178 -9.93 8.96 -23.56
N ASN A 179 -9.79 9.60 -22.41
CA ASN A 179 -10.63 10.69 -21.95
C ASN A 179 -9.78 11.77 -21.24
N VAL A 180 -9.46 12.83 -21.98
CA VAL A 180 -8.56 13.91 -21.53
C VAL A 180 -9.17 14.82 -20.45
N ALA A 181 -10.51 14.79 -20.31
CA ALA A 181 -11.29 15.67 -19.43
C ALA A 181 -11.43 15.15 -17.99
N ASP A 182 -10.86 13.98 -17.67
CA ASP A 182 -10.84 13.46 -16.31
C ASP A 182 -9.79 14.20 -15.48
N SER A 183 -10.20 15.32 -14.87
CA SER A 183 -9.31 16.17 -14.06
C SER A 183 -8.85 15.46 -12.78
N TRP A 184 -9.67 14.55 -12.25
CA TRP A 184 -9.38 13.81 -11.03
C TRP A 184 -8.19 12.87 -11.21
N VAL A 185 -8.28 11.96 -12.19
CA VAL A 185 -7.21 11.01 -12.50
C VAL A 185 -5.96 11.75 -13.00
N ALA A 186 -6.12 12.86 -13.72
CA ALA A 186 -5.01 13.64 -14.26
C ALA A 186 -4.19 14.37 -13.17
N THR A 187 -4.84 14.95 -12.16
CA THR A 187 -4.11 15.61 -11.06
C THR A 187 -3.24 14.62 -10.31
N LEU A 188 -3.78 13.44 -9.97
CA LEU A 188 -3.01 12.42 -9.26
C LEU A 188 -1.94 11.76 -10.12
N LEU A 189 -2.16 11.61 -11.43
CA LEU A 189 -1.09 11.19 -12.33
C LEU A 189 0.10 12.15 -12.29
N GLY A 190 -0.14 13.45 -12.23
CA GLY A 190 0.91 14.46 -12.11
C GLY A 190 1.79 14.25 -10.88
N TYR A 191 1.20 14.00 -9.72
CA TYR A 191 1.95 13.70 -8.50
C TYR A 191 2.63 12.34 -8.52
N ALA A 192 2.00 11.32 -9.13
CA ALA A 192 2.63 10.02 -9.31
C ALA A 192 3.86 10.10 -10.24
N TYR A 193 3.85 10.99 -11.24
CA TYR A 193 5.04 11.29 -12.04
C TYR A 193 6.17 11.90 -11.20
N LEU A 194 5.87 12.79 -10.26
CA LEU A 194 6.89 13.29 -9.33
C LEU A 194 7.49 12.14 -8.53
N ALA A 195 6.68 11.24 -7.95
CA ALA A 195 7.18 10.08 -7.22
C ALA A 195 8.02 9.11 -8.07
N GLN A 196 7.78 9.06 -9.38
CA GLN A 196 8.62 8.31 -10.33
C GLN A 196 9.78 9.13 -10.93
N TYR A 197 10.04 10.33 -10.40
CA TYR A 197 11.11 11.23 -10.87
C TYR A 197 10.96 11.66 -12.34
N ARG A 198 9.73 11.62 -12.86
CA ARG A 198 9.34 12.05 -14.21
C ARG A 198 8.91 13.52 -14.22
N PHE A 199 9.83 14.40 -13.85
CA PHE A 199 9.53 15.81 -13.57
C PHE A 199 9.01 16.58 -14.79
N ASP A 200 9.55 16.33 -15.98
CA ASP A 200 9.08 16.96 -17.21
C ASP A 200 7.62 16.59 -17.52
N ASP A 201 7.26 15.32 -17.33
CA ASP A 201 5.90 14.83 -17.56
C ASP A 201 4.92 15.45 -16.55
N ALA A 202 5.34 15.57 -15.29
CA ALA A 202 4.58 16.24 -14.23
C ALA A 202 4.33 17.71 -14.55
N GLU A 203 5.36 18.47 -14.96
CA GLU A 203 5.22 19.88 -15.34
C GLU A 203 4.28 20.03 -16.54
N GLN A 204 4.48 19.24 -17.60
CA GLN A 204 3.67 19.36 -18.82
C GLN A 204 2.19 19.05 -18.55
N LEU A 205 1.92 18.04 -17.73
CA LEU A 205 0.57 17.68 -17.33
C LEU A 205 -0.06 18.77 -16.45
N GLY A 206 0.65 19.26 -15.43
CA GLY A 206 0.18 20.35 -14.57
C GLY A 206 -0.12 21.63 -15.35
N LEU A 207 0.76 22.04 -16.26
CA LEU A 207 0.55 23.20 -17.13
C LEU A 207 -0.63 23.02 -18.10
N ARG A 208 -0.92 21.79 -18.54
CA ARG A 208 -2.12 21.50 -19.32
C ARG A 208 -3.37 21.75 -18.48
N LEU A 209 -3.42 21.18 -17.27
CA LEU A 209 -4.58 21.29 -16.39
C LEU A 209 -4.81 22.73 -15.90
N LEU A 210 -3.76 23.50 -15.63
CA LEU A 210 -3.87 24.92 -15.29
C LEU A 210 -4.42 25.80 -16.43
N ARG A 211 -4.43 25.33 -17.69
CA ARG A 211 -5.14 26.04 -18.77
C ARG A 211 -6.65 25.86 -18.67
N GLU A 212 -7.10 24.78 -18.04
CA GLU A 212 -8.51 24.47 -17.79
C GLU A 212 -8.99 25.17 -16.50
N ASP A 213 -8.21 25.08 -15.42
CA ASP A 213 -8.41 25.83 -14.17
C ASP A 213 -7.11 26.48 -13.67
N PRO A 214 -6.87 27.78 -13.97
CA PRO A 214 -5.64 28.47 -13.56
C PRO A 214 -5.59 28.78 -12.06
N THR A 215 -6.69 28.60 -11.32
CA THR A 215 -6.81 28.96 -9.90
C THR A 215 -6.64 27.76 -8.96
N ASP A 216 -6.39 26.58 -9.49
CA ASP A 216 -6.17 25.38 -8.68
C ASP A 216 -4.78 25.42 -8.02
N ASP A 217 -4.75 25.71 -6.72
CA ASP A 217 -3.54 25.78 -5.90
C ASP A 217 -2.76 24.46 -5.86
N LEU A 218 -3.45 23.32 -5.96
CA LEU A 218 -2.80 22.00 -5.98
C LEU A 218 -2.04 21.82 -7.30
N LEU A 219 -2.64 22.21 -8.43
CA LEU A 219 -1.95 22.17 -9.72
C LEU A 219 -0.82 23.19 -9.84
N GLN A 220 -0.94 24.36 -9.21
CA GLN A 220 0.17 25.32 -9.11
C GLN A 220 1.34 24.72 -8.31
N THR A 221 1.04 24.12 -7.15
CA THR A 221 2.02 23.42 -6.32
C THR A 221 2.73 22.32 -7.10
N LEU A 222 1.98 21.48 -7.83
CA LEU A 222 2.53 20.43 -8.70
C LEU A 222 3.58 20.98 -9.68
N VAL A 223 3.24 22.04 -10.41
CA VAL A 223 4.13 22.66 -11.41
C VAL A 223 5.37 23.27 -10.75
N ASP A 224 5.19 23.96 -9.63
CA ASP A 224 6.30 24.60 -8.90
C ASP A 224 7.25 23.56 -8.29
N THR A 225 6.72 22.45 -7.77
CA THR A 225 7.51 21.31 -7.30
C THR A 225 8.29 20.68 -8.45
N ALA A 226 7.63 20.39 -9.59
CA ALA A 226 8.28 19.81 -10.77
C ALA A 226 9.48 20.67 -11.25
N ARG A 227 9.26 21.98 -11.39
CA ARG A 227 10.31 22.94 -11.77
C ARG A 227 11.44 23.05 -10.76
N THR A 228 11.10 22.97 -9.48
CA THR A 228 12.10 23.02 -8.41
C THR A 228 12.98 21.78 -8.44
N MET A 229 12.39 20.59 -8.60
CA MET A 229 13.15 19.36 -8.72
C MET A 229 13.99 19.31 -9.99
N LEU A 230 13.49 19.79 -11.14
CA LEU A 230 14.30 19.94 -12.36
C LEU A 230 15.54 20.80 -12.11
N ARG A 231 15.37 21.97 -11.48
CA ARG A 231 16.50 22.86 -11.13
C ARG A 231 17.48 22.22 -10.15
N ILE A 232 16.98 21.46 -9.16
CA ILE A 232 17.82 20.73 -8.21
C ILE A 232 18.63 19.68 -8.96
N VAL A 233 18.03 18.88 -9.83
CA VAL A 233 18.72 17.86 -10.62
C VAL A 233 19.77 18.49 -11.55
N GLU A 234 19.45 19.61 -12.19
CA GLU A 234 20.40 20.36 -13.03
C GLU A 234 21.60 20.87 -12.23
N LYS A 235 21.36 21.43 -11.03
CA LYS A 235 22.42 21.93 -10.16
C LYS A 235 23.25 20.79 -9.56
N ALA A 236 22.60 19.71 -9.13
CA ALA A 236 23.21 18.52 -8.55
C ALA A 236 24.22 17.85 -9.49
N ARG A 237 23.98 17.90 -10.82
CA ARG A 237 24.97 17.48 -11.82
C ARG A 237 26.30 18.25 -11.77
N GLY A 238 26.28 19.48 -11.25
CA GLY A 238 27.49 20.29 -11.02
C GLY A 238 28.21 19.98 -9.70
N ASP A 239 27.51 19.37 -8.73
CA ASP A 239 27.96 19.18 -7.35
C ASP A 239 28.19 17.69 -6.99
N ASP A 240 28.27 16.79 -7.99
CA ASP A 240 28.44 15.32 -7.85
C ASP A 240 27.34 14.63 -7.00
N ILE A 241 26.15 15.23 -6.92
CA ILE A 241 24.97 14.64 -6.30
C ILE A 241 24.16 13.93 -7.39
N SER A 242 23.95 12.63 -7.24
CA SER A 242 23.22 11.82 -8.22
C SER A 242 21.71 11.88 -7.99
N LEU A 243 20.93 11.53 -9.03
CA LEU A 243 19.48 11.33 -8.88
C LEU A 243 19.15 10.24 -7.85
N GLY A 244 20.04 9.26 -7.69
CA GLY A 244 19.91 8.21 -6.67
C GLY A 244 20.02 8.76 -5.24
N ASP A 245 20.84 9.80 -5.04
CA ASP A 245 20.96 10.46 -3.73
C ASP A 245 19.71 11.26 -3.40
N ILE A 246 19.08 11.88 -4.40
CA ILE A 246 17.77 12.55 -4.26
C ILE A 246 16.69 11.49 -3.96
N GLN A 247 16.72 10.35 -4.66
CA GLN A 247 15.80 9.23 -4.43
C GLN A 247 15.89 8.67 -3.01
N ALA A 248 17.10 8.56 -2.48
CA ALA A 248 17.33 8.06 -1.12
C ALA A 248 16.67 8.93 -0.03
N THR A 249 16.30 10.18 -0.33
CA THR A 249 15.60 11.05 0.63
C THR A 249 14.13 10.66 0.83
N GLY A 250 13.50 10.01 -0.15
CA GLY A 250 12.08 9.63 -0.10
C GLY A 250 11.07 10.79 -0.08
N ALA A 251 11.52 12.03 -0.29
CA ALA A 251 10.69 13.22 -0.11
C ALA A 251 9.50 13.29 -1.10
N LEU A 252 9.65 12.74 -2.31
CA LEU A 252 8.61 12.78 -3.34
C LEU A 252 7.57 11.68 -3.14
N GLU A 253 8.00 10.52 -2.68
CA GLU A 253 7.16 9.40 -2.27
C GLU A 253 6.29 9.81 -1.08
N MET A 254 6.86 10.55 -0.13
CA MET A 254 6.11 11.15 0.98
C MET A 254 5.07 12.16 0.51
N ALA A 255 5.43 13.08 -0.39
CA ALA A 255 4.49 14.05 -0.93
C ALA A 255 3.34 13.37 -1.70
N TRP A 256 3.65 12.33 -2.48
CA TRP A 256 2.64 11.49 -3.14
C TRP A 256 1.71 10.84 -2.13
N GLN A 257 2.26 10.20 -1.10
CA GLN A 257 1.48 9.56 -0.05
C GLN A 257 0.58 10.57 0.67
N GLN A 258 1.12 11.71 1.11
CA GLN A 258 0.34 12.75 1.80
C GLN A 258 -0.83 13.26 0.95
N ILE A 259 -0.60 13.52 -0.34
CA ILE A 259 -1.66 14.03 -1.24
C ILE A 259 -2.71 12.95 -1.51
N ARG A 260 -2.27 11.71 -1.75
CA ARG A 260 -3.19 10.58 -1.90
C ARG A 260 -4.04 10.43 -0.64
N ASP A 261 -3.41 10.41 0.53
CA ASP A 261 -4.06 10.15 1.81
C ASP A 261 -5.03 11.29 2.16
N LEU A 262 -4.64 12.56 1.92
CA LEU A 262 -5.52 13.73 2.07
C LEU A 262 -6.78 13.59 1.20
N LYS A 263 -6.62 13.13 -0.04
CA LYS A 263 -7.74 12.97 -0.94
C LYS A 263 -8.64 11.78 -0.60
N LEU A 264 -8.06 10.71 -0.05
CA LEU A 264 -8.80 9.57 0.45
C LEU A 264 -9.43 9.84 1.83
N GLY A 265 -9.10 10.95 2.48
CA GLY A 265 -9.56 11.27 3.83
C GLY A 265 -8.96 10.36 4.91
N ILE A 266 -7.77 9.83 4.65
CA ILE A 266 -7.04 8.93 5.55
C ILE A 266 -5.74 9.56 6.06
N ASP A 267 -5.51 10.84 5.78
CA ASP A 267 -4.39 11.63 6.28
C ASP A 267 -4.43 11.82 7.81
N LEU A 268 -3.34 12.35 8.37
CA LEU A 268 -3.20 12.55 9.81
C LEU A 268 -4.27 13.47 10.40
N ALA A 269 -4.66 14.55 9.73
CA ALA A 269 -5.68 15.46 10.26
C ALA A 269 -7.06 14.77 10.31
N SER A 270 -7.40 14.01 9.28
CA SER A 270 -8.60 13.16 9.26
C SER A 270 -8.58 12.10 10.38
N ALA A 271 -7.43 11.46 10.60
CA ALA A 271 -7.24 10.46 11.65
C ALA A 271 -7.43 11.07 13.06
N LEU A 272 -6.85 12.24 13.32
CA LEU A 272 -6.96 12.95 14.60
C LEU A 272 -8.41 13.40 14.87
N ALA A 273 -9.10 13.92 13.85
CA ALA A 273 -10.51 14.28 13.96
C ALA A 273 -11.40 13.06 14.27
N ALA A 274 -11.12 11.91 13.64
CA ALA A 274 -11.81 10.66 13.94
C ALA A 274 -11.50 10.16 15.37
N LEU A 275 -10.25 10.30 15.81
CA LEU A 275 -9.83 9.94 17.18
C LEU A 275 -10.58 10.76 18.23
N ASP A 276 -10.77 12.06 18.02
CA ASP A 276 -11.50 12.91 18.98
C ASP A 276 -12.91 12.41 19.30
N ALA A 277 -13.59 11.82 18.31
CA ALA A 277 -14.95 11.28 18.45
C ALA A 277 -15.02 10.02 19.32
N VAL A 278 -13.96 9.20 19.33
CA VAL A 278 -13.92 7.90 20.02
C VAL A 278 -12.94 7.83 21.20
N MET A 279 -12.14 8.89 21.40
CA MET A 279 -11.09 8.92 22.39
C MET A 279 -11.61 8.70 23.82
N PRO A 280 -11.00 7.77 24.60
CA PRO A 280 -11.34 7.52 25.99
C PRO A 280 -11.18 8.76 26.88
N ALA A 281 -12.02 8.87 27.92
CA ALA A 281 -11.98 10.00 28.85
C ALA A 281 -10.64 10.10 29.60
N GLU A 282 -10.03 8.96 29.94
CA GLU A 282 -8.73 8.90 30.61
C GLU A 282 -7.61 9.46 29.74
N LEU A 283 -7.54 9.07 28.47
CA LEU A 283 -6.58 9.62 27.52
C LEU A 283 -6.81 11.14 27.35
N ARG A 284 -8.05 11.56 27.11
CA ARG A 284 -8.42 12.99 26.95
C ARG A 284 -8.00 13.83 28.16
N ALA A 285 -8.08 13.29 29.38
CA ALA A 285 -7.69 14.00 30.60
C ALA A 285 -6.16 14.22 30.74
N THR A 286 -5.34 13.44 30.01
CA THR A 286 -3.88 13.58 30.02
C THR A 286 -3.35 14.53 28.95
N LEU A 287 -4.14 14.79 27.91
CA LEU A 287 -3.72 15.62 26.78
C LEU A 287 -3.80 17.11 27.15
N ARG A 288 -2.70 17.83 26.89
CA ARG A 288 -2.66 19.28 27.07
C ARG A 288 -3.36 19.98 25.90
N PRO A 289 -3.89 21.20 26.07
CA PRO A 289 -4.37 22.01 24.95
C PRO A 289 -3.31 22.12 23.84
N GLY A 290 -3.74 22.15 22.59
CA GLY A 290 -2.83 22.31 21.44
C GLY A 290 -2.02 23.61 21.50
N ALA A 291 -0.82 23.56 20.94
CA ALA A 291 0.09 24.68 20.83
C ALA A 291 -0.48 25.74 19.86
N SER A 292 -0.37 27.02 20.22
CA SER A 292 -0.74 28.10 19.31
C SER A 292 0.35 28.33 18.26
N ALA A 293 0.01 28.98 17.16
CA ALA A 293 0.99 29.41 16.16
C ALA A 293 2.12 30.27 16.76
N SER A 294 1.83 31.02 17.84
CA SER A 294 2.85 31.80 18.54
C SER A 294 3.81 30.93 19.36
N ASP A 295 3.35 29.80 19.89
CA ASP A 295 4.18 28.88 20.68
C ASP A 295 5.15 28.11 19.79
N LEU A 296 4.73 27.82 18.55
CA LEU A 296 5.54 27.14 17.55
C LEU A 296 6.47 28.09 16.78
N ALA A 297 6.19 29.40 16.76
CA ALA A 297 6.95 30.39 15.99
C ALA A 297 8.43 30.52 16.41
N GLU A 298 8.77 30.31 17.70
CA GLU A 298 10.17 30.38 18.17
C GLU A 298 11.01 29.16 17.71
N GLY A 299 10.38 28.13 17.13
CA GLY A 299 11.03 26.91 16.68
C GLY A 299 10.41 26.30 15.42
N GLU A 300 9.83 27.13 14.54
CA GLU A 300 9.07 26.67 13.37
C GLU A 300 9.91 25.78 12.43
N ASP A 301 11.21 26.08 12.32
CA ASP A 301 12.18 25.31 11.54
C ASP A 301 12.63 24.01 12.24
N LYS A 302 12.39 23.88 13.55
CA LYS A 302 12.78 22.71 14.37
C LYS A 302 11.64 21.72 14.57
N VAL A 303 10.41 22.23 14.62
CA VAL A 303 9.22 21.39 14.67
C VAL A 303 8.91 20.90 13.26
N GLY A 304 9.18 19.61 13.03
CA GLY A 304 9.01 19.00 11.74
C GLY A 304 7.55 18.96 11.23
N SER A 305 7.41 18.92 9.91
CA SER A 305 6.16 19.01 9.17
C SER A 305 5.55 17.67 8.75
N MET A 306 6.21 16.53 9.02
CA MET A 306 5.72 15.19 8.67
C MET A 306 4.63 14.73 9.63
N ALA A 307 4.79 15.02 10.92
CA ALA A 307 3.85 14.61 11.96
C ALA A 307 3.85 15.55 13.17
N ALA A 308 5.01 16.05 13.61
CA ALA A 308 5.14 16.75 14.88
C ALA A 308 4.26 18.01 14.96
N ARG A 309 4.25 18.82 13.90
CA ARG A 309 3.43 20.06 13.84
C ARG A 309 1.94 19.80 14.00
N ASP A 310 1.40 18.80 13.30
CA ASP A 310 -0.03 18.47 13.34
C ASP A 310 -0.42 17.93 14.71
N LEU A 311 0.42 17.07 15.29
CA LEU A 311 0.22 16.55 16.65
C LEU A 311 0.25 17.64 17.70
N LEU A 312 1.21 18.56 17.65
CA LEU A 312 1.32 19.66 18.61
C LEU A 312 0.17 20.66 18.47
N THR A 313 -0.30 20.90 17.25
CA THR A 313 -1.49 21.73 17.00
C THR A 313 -2.75 21.10 17.57
N TRP A 314 -2.84 19.76 17.54
CA TRP A 314 -3.93 19.01 18.17
C TRP A 314 -3.81 19.03 19.70
N HIS A 315 -2.68 18.57 20.26
CA HIS A 315 -2.38 18.55 21.69
C HIS A 315 -0.88 18.72 21.97
N ASP A 316 -0.53 19.68 22.83
CA ASP A 316 0.87 19.97 23.21
C ASP A 316 1.42 18.99 24.27
N GLY A 317 1.40 17.71 23.92
CA GLY A 317 1.99 16.65 24.73
C GLY A 317 1.13 16.18 25.91
N GLN A 318 1.75 15.31 26.72
CA GLN A 318 1.16 14.70 27.91
C GLN A 318 2.13 14.74 29.11
N PRO A 319 1.63 14.65 30.36
CA PRO A 319 2.49 14.48 31.54
C PRO A 319 3.36 13.21 31.48
N PRO A 320 4.61 13.25 32.00
CA PRO A 320 5.43 12.05 32.14
C PRO A 320 4.72 10.90 32.87
N GLY A 321 4.93 9.68 32.38
CA GLY A 321 4.32 8.46 32.91
C GLY A 321 2.87 8.22 32.50
N SER A 322 2.27 9.06 31.65
CA SER A 322 0.87 8.88 31.23
C SER A 322 0.68 8.00 29.99
N GLY A 323 1.75 7.51 29.36
CA GLY A 323 1.66 6.86 28.05
C GLY A 323 0.78 5.60 27.99
N ALA A 324 0.58 4.92 29.12
CA ALA A 324 -0.31 3.76 29.21
C ALA A 324 -1.78 4.07 28.83
N THR A 325 -2.22 5.34 28.89
CA THR A 325 -3.61 5.71 28.54
C THR A 325 -3.94 5.54 27.06
N TRP A 326 -2.94 5.38 26.20
CA TRP A 326 -3.14 5.02 24.79
C TRP A 326 -3.62 3.59 24.58
N GLY A 327 -3.64 2.75 25.62
CA GLY A 327 -4.08 1.36 25.53
C GLY A 327 -3.14 0.47 24.71
N TRP A 328 -1.91 0.95 24.44
CA TRP A 328 -0.89 0.21 23.72
C TRP A 328 0.01 -0.58 24.69
N THR A 329 0.70 -1.60 24.17
CA THR A 329 1.60 -2.45 24.97
C THR A 329 2.80 -1.69 25.50
N GLU A 330 3.24 -0.64 24.80
CA GLU A 330 4.33 0.23 25.21
C GLU A 330 3.78 1.59 25.68
N SER A 331 4.33 2.12 26.77
CA SER A 331 3.80 3.31 27.46
C SER A 331 4.34 4.63 26.88
N PHE A 332 4.23 4.81 25.56
CA PHE A 332 4.61 6.06 24.91
C PHE A 332 3.59 7.16 25.17
N ARG A 333 4.09 8.36 25.46
CA ARG A 333 3.30 9.58 25.59
C ARG A 333 3.69 10.62 24.55
N LEU A 334 2.77 11.49 24.17
CA LEU A 334 3.06 12.63 23.29
C LEU A 334 4.07 13.57 23.98
N MET A 335 5.08 13.97 23.22
CA MET A 335 6.02 15.01 23.63
C MET A 335 5.37 16.39 23.41
N SER A 336 5.69 17.33 24.29
CA SER A 336 5.34 18.74 24.10
C SER A 336 6.36 19.45 23.21
N ALA A 337 5.97 20.59 22.64
CA ALA A 337 6.84 21.44 21.84
C ALA A 337 8.12 21.82 22.61
N ALA A 338 7.98 22.13 23.90
CA ALA A 338 9.11 22.44 24.77
C ALA A 338 10.11 21.28 24.91
N GLU A 339 9.63 20.04 24.96
CA GLU A 339 10.48 18.84 25.06
C GLU A 339 11.20 18.57 23.75
N ILE A 340 10.50 18.69 22.62
CA ILE A 340 11.09 18.54 21.28
C ILE A 340 12.19 19.58 21.07
N LEU A 341 11.92 20.85 21.35
CA LEU A 341 12.89 21.93 21.18
C LEU A 341 14.10 21.83 22.12
N ALA A 342 13.89 21.34 23.34
CA ALA A 342 14.96 21.12 24.30
C ALA A 342 15.88 19.99 23.84
N MET A 343 15.31 18.89 23.36
CA MET A 343 16.06 17.74 22.86
C MET A 343 16.83 18.09 21.58
N ASP A 344 16.23 18.82 20.64
CA ASP A 344 16.94 19.31 19.45
C ASP A 344 18.11 20.22 19.83
N ALA A 345 17.93 21.10 20.83
CA ALA A 345 19.00 21.95 21.33
C ALA A 345 20.13 21.14 21.99
N GLU A 346 19.82 20.04 22.67
CA GLU A 346 20.80 19.13 23.27
C GLU A 346 21.61 18.37 22.20
N ILE A 347 20.92 17.79 21.21
CA ILE A 347 21.55 17.07 20.09
C ILE A 347 22.48 18.01 19.31
N GLU A 348 22.04 19.24 19.02
CA GLU A 348 22.85 20.22 18.33
C GLU A 348 24.08 20.68 19.14
N ALA A 349 23.97 20.69 20.47
CA ALA A 349 25.07 21.11 21.34
C ALA A 349 26.20 20.05 21.43
N ASP A 350 25.88 18.75 21.38
CA ASP A 350 26.87 17.66 21.43
C ASP A 350 26.51 16.46 20.54
N ARG A 351 26.56 16.66 19.23
CA ARG A 351 26.22 15.61 18.24
C ARG A 351 27.00 14.32 18.40
N ALA A 352 28.25 14.38 18.87
CA ALA A 352 29.08 13.18 19.06
C ALA A 352 28.55 12.28 20.20
N ALA A 353 27.83 12.87 21.17
CA ALA A 353 27.17 12.13 22.24
C ALA A 353 25.81 11.54 21.83
N HIS A 354 25.29 11.90 20.66
CA HIS A 354 23.97 11.48 20.14
C HIS A 354 24.08 10.73 18.80
N PRO A 355 24.83 9.61 18.72
CA PRO A 355 25.04 8.89 17.46
C PRO A 355 23.76 8.30 16.85
N ASP A 356 22.71 8.13 17.66
CA ASP A 356 21.41 7.62 17.22
C ASP A 356 20.58 8.66 16.43
N TRP A 357 21.06 9.90 16.32
CA TRP A 357 20.39 11.02 15.63
C TRP A 357 21.25 11.51 14.47
N PRO A 358 21.33 10.75 13.37
CA PRO A 358 22.25 11.05 12.28
C PRO A 358 21.83 12.30 11.49
N GLU A 359 22.81 13.16 11.20
CA GLU A 359 22.62 14.44 10.50
C GLU A 359 22.14 14.29 9.04
N LYS A 360 22.33 13.11 8.45
CA LYS A 360 21.97 12.81 7.06
C LYS A 360 20.58 12.20 6.90
N GLU A 361 19.84 12.08 7.99
CA GLU A 361 18.50 11.52 8.01
C GLU A 361 17.50 12.64 8.35
N VAL A 362 16.36 12.63 7.67
CA VAL A 362 15.22 13.45 8.07
C VAL A 362 14.41 12.67 9.09
N TRP A 363 14.24 13.23 10.28
CA TRP A 363 13.52 12.60 11.37
C TRP A 363 12.72 13.62 12.20
N GLU A 364 11.65 13.16 12.83
CA GLU A 364 10.81 13.95 13.75
C GLU A 364 10.44 13.12 14.97
N GLN A 365 10.89 13.51 16.17
CA GLN A 365 10.42 12.90 17.41
C GLN A 365 9.03 13.40 17.78
N VAL A 366 8.15 12.47 18.12
CA VAL A 366 6.73 12.74 18.34
C VAL A 366 6.24 12.19 19.67
N MET A 367 6.81 11.08 20.15
CA MET A 367 6.46 10.47 21.42
C MET A 367 7.68 9.91 22.16
N THR A 368 7.59 9.76 23.48
CA THR A 368 8.62 9.15 24.33
C THR A 368 8.02 8.18 25.34
N ASP A 369 8.75 7.13 25.73
CA ASP A 369 8.37 6.22 26.80
C ASP A 369 8.87 6.66 28.20
N ASP A 370 9.50 7.84 28.29
CA ASP A 370 10.18 8.37 29.47
C ASP A 370 11.36 7.53 30.01
N ALA A 371 11.67 6.38 29.37
CA ALA A 371 12.76 5.48 29.72
C ALA A 371 13.95 5.56 28.73
N GLY A 372 13.84 6.41 27.70
CA GLY A 372 14.89 6.67 26.72
C GLY A 372 14.61 6.09 25.33
N ALA A 373 13.40 5.61 25.07
CA ALA A 373 12.93 5.32 23.71
C ALA A 373 12.05 6.44 23.17
N TYR A 374 12.06 6.59 21.86
CA TYR A 374 11.26 7.59 21.14
C TYR A 374 10.51 6.93 20.00
N LEU A 375 9.29 7.39 19.74
CA LEU A 375 8.67 7.21 18.43
C LEU A 375 9.11 8.37 17.55
N VAL A 376 9.63 8.01 16.38
CA VAL A 376 10.26 8.92 15.45
C VAL A 376 9.65 8.66 14.08
N ALA A 377 9.18 9.71 13.42
CA ALA A 377 8.83 9.65 12.00
C ALA A 377 10.12 9.86 11.21
N VAL A 378 10.49 8.92 10.34
CA VAL A 378 11.73 8.94 9.54
C VAL A 378 11.41 9.03 8.04
N ALA A 379 12.44 8.89 7.18
CA ALA A 379 12.29 8.89 5.73
C ALA A 379 11.14 7.99 5.24
N PHE A 380 10.48 8.40 4.16
CA PHE A 380 9.24 7.80 3.65
C PHE A 380 8.05 7.92 4.61
N GLY A 381 8.13 8.76 5.65
CA GLY A 381 7.06 8.98 6.61
C GLY A 381 6.88 7.85 7.62
N LYS A 382 7.74 6.82 7.58
CA LYS A 382 7.60 5.64 8.44
C LYS A 382 7.73 5.98 9.91
N LEU A 383 6.87 5.38 10.72
CA LEU A 383 6.96 5.51 12.17
C LEU A 383 7.81 4.36 12.71
N VAL A 384 8.91 4.72 13.37
CA VAL A 384 9.82 3.76 13.99
C VAL A 384 10.00 4.07 15.46
N LYS A 385 10.42 3.04 16.19
CA LYS A 385 10.85 3.17 17.57
C LYS A 385 12.37 3.17 17.61
N ARG A 386 12.92 4.27 18.10
CA ARG A 386 14.35 4.52 18.22
C ARG A 386 14.80 4.41 19.67
N ARG A 387 15.92 3.71 19.89
CA ARG A 387 16.55 3.50 21.20
C ARG A 387 18.06 3.59 21.07
N ALA A 388 18.71 4.12 22.11
CA ALA A 388 20.16 4.25 22.11
C ALA A 388 20.87 2.91 21.89
N GLY A 389 21.73 2.85 20.87
CA GLY A 389 22.54 1.68 20.53
C GLY A 389 21.76 0.48 20.00
N GLN A 390 20.50 0.65 19.59
CA GLN A 390 19.69 -0.40 18.95
C GLN A 390 19.23 0.07 17.56
N PRO A 391 19.08 -0.85 16.60
CA PRO A 391 18.47 -0.51 15.32
C PRO A 391 17.00 -0.10 15.51
N ASP A 392 16.51 0.79 14.65
CA ASP A 392 15.11 1.20 14.65
C ASP A 392 14.18 0.01 14.45
N GLU A 393 13.15 -0.06 15.29
CA GLU A 393 12.08 -1.06 15.20
C GLU A 393 10.87 -0.44 14.47
N PRO A 394 10.40 -1.00 13.34
CA PRO A 394 9.20 -0.49 12.66
C PRO A 394 7.95 -0.56 13.56
N VAL A 395 7.17 0.51 13.59
CA VAL A 395 5.93 0.61 14.39
C VAL A 395 4.69 0.70 13.49
N ALA A 396 4.72 1.59 12.50
CA ALA A 396 3.64 1.76 11.51
C ALA A 396 4.21 2.36 10.22
N ASP A 397 3.45 2.26 9.13
CA ASP A 397 3.86 2.87 7.85
C ASP A 397 3.78 4.40 7.86
N SER A 398 3.00 4.99 8.77
CA SER A 398 2.99 6.43 9.04
C SER A 398 2.43 6.76 10.43
N MET A 399 2.54 8.03 10.85
CA MET A 399 1.84 8.52 12.05
C MET A 399 0.32 8.48 11.87
N ALA A 400 -0.19 8.78 10.67
CA ALA A 400 -1.63 8.68 10.38
C ALA A 400 -2.12 7.25 10.59
N ASP A 401 -1.37 6.26 10.10
CA ASP A 401 -1.70 4.85 10.28
C ASP A 401 -1.72 4.43 11.74
N TRP A 402 -0.73 4.88 12.52
CA TRP A 402 -0.69 4.61 13.95
C TRP A 402 -1.91 5.19 14.68
N ILE A 403 -2.36 6.40 14.30
CA ILE A 403 -3.56 7.03 14.87
C ILE A 403 -4.83 6.28 14.44
N TRP A 404 -4.98 5.90 13.17
CA TRP A 404 -6.12 5.11 12.69
C TRP A 404 -6.22 3.76 13.42
N ASP A 405 -5.09 3.11 13.71
CA ASP A 405 -5.08 1.89 14.53
C ASP A 405 -5.65 2.13 15.95
N ARG A 406 -5.47 3.34 16.50
CA ARG A 406 -6.08 3.74 17.79
C ARG A 406 -7.56 4.05 17.64
N VAL A 407 -7.97 4.74 16.57
CA VAL A 407 -9.39 4.96 16.25
C VAL A 407 -10.11 3.61 16.22
N ALA A 408 -9.60 2.64 15.45
CA ALA A 408 -10.15 1.29 15.38
C ALA A 408 -10.13 0.58 16.74
N GLY A 409 -9.01 0.65 17.46
CA GLY A 409 -8.86 0.05 18.79
C GLY A 409 -9.83 0.61 19.84
N PHE A 410 -10.28 1.85 19.69
CA PHE A 410 -11.30 2.48 20.53
C PHE A 410 -12.74 2.31 20.02
N GLY A 411 -12.93 1.53 18.95
CA GLY A 411 -14.25 1.21 18.39
C GLY A 411 -14.75 2.21 17.35
N GLY A 412 -13.88 3.07 16.82
CA GLY A 412 -14.16 3.88 15.64
C GLY A 412 -14.04 3.09 14.35
N GLN A 413 -14.58 3.66 13.27
CA GLN A 413 -14.46 3.09 11.93
C GLN A 413 -13.12 3.46 11.30
N ASP A 414 -12.48 2.50 10.65
CA ASP A 414 -11.24 2.68 9.90
C ASP A 414 -11.54 2.71 8.40
N PRO A 415 -11.37 3.85 7.73
CA PRO A 415 -11.67 3.97 6.31
C PRO A 415 -10.64 3.32 5.39
N ARG A 416 -9.46 2.94 5.91
CA ARG A 416 -8.37 2.40 5.11
C ARG A 416 -8.76 1.03 4.53
N PRO A 417 -8.21 0.66 3.36
CA PRO A 417 -8.21 -0.73 2.91
C PRO A 417 -7.67 -1.63 4.02
N ALA A 418 -8.24 -2.83 4.16
CA ALA A 418 -7.70 -3.83 5.07
C ALA A 418 -6.24 -4.10 4.70
N PRO A 419 -5.35 -4.33 5.68
CA PRO A 419 -3.97 -4.69 5.41
C PRO A 419 -3.89 -5.85 4.43
N LEU A 420 -2.77 -5.94 3.70
CA LEU A 420 -2.52 -7.07 2.82
C LEU A 420 -2.81 -8.36 3.58
N LYS A 421 -3.79 -9.14 3.11
CA LYS A 421 -3.96 -10.51 3.56
C LYS A 421 -2.72 -11.23 3.06
N THR A 422 -1.72 -11.32 3.91
CA THR A 422 -0.82 -12.47 3.83
C THR A 422 -1.74 -13.65 3.88
N GLU A 423 -1.89 -14.37 2.76
CA GLU A 423 -2.50 -15.70 2.80
C GLU A 423 -1.85 -16.38 4.00
N GLU A 424 -2.65 -16.65 5.04
CA GLU A 424 -2.19 -17.57 6.07
C GLU A 424 -1.76 -18.78 5.25
N PRO A 425 -0.46 -19.14 5.28
CA PRO A 425 -0.02 -20.29 4.54
C PRO A 425 -0.88 -21.42 5.07
N THR A 426 -1.78 -21.95 4.24
CA THR A 426 -2.59 -23.09 4.63
C THR A 426 -1.61 -24.08 5.23
N ALA A 427 -1.79 -24.36 6.53
CA ALA A 427 -0.84 -25.09 7.37
C ALA A 427 -0.50 -26.50 6.84
N GLU A 428 -1.12 -26.90 5.72
CA GLU A 428 -0.86 -28.14 5.04
C GLU A 428 0.43 -28.14 4.21
N HIS A 429 1.05 -27.01 3.80
CA HIS A 429 2.20 -27.05 2.86
C HIS A 429 3.47 -26.26 3.26
N LEU A 430 3.54 -25.62 4.42
CA LEU A 430 4.84 -25.10 4.89
C LEU A 430 5.62 -26.16 5.69
N PRO A 431 6.89 -26.44 5.35
CA PRO A 431 7.76 -27.19 6.24
C PRO A 431 7.93 -26.42 7.56
N ALA A 432 7.94 -27.15 8.68
CA ALA A 432 7.99 -26.55 10.01
C ALA A 432 9.22 -25.63 10.18
N PRO A 433 9.08 -24.50 10.90
CA PRO A 433 10.21 -23.63 11.27
C PRO A 433 11.31 -24.44 11.96
N GLY A 434 12.55 -24.32 11.46
CA GLY A 434 13.71 -25.09 11.92
C GLY A 434 14.18 -26.18 10.95
N THR A 435 13.49 -26.36 9.81
CA THR A 435 14.03 -27.11 8.67
C THR A 435 14.89 -26.15 7.84
N PRO A 436 16.13 -26.47 7.41
CA PRO A 436 16.95 -25.53 6.66
C PRO A 436 16.30 -25.14 5.31
N LEU A 437 16.63 -23.92 4.85
CA LEU A 437 16.42 -23.44 3.48
C LEU A 437 16.74 -24.59 2.50
N THR A 438 15.91 -24.81 1.46
CA THR A 438 15.85 -26.07 0.68
C THR A 438 17.22 -26.78 0.55
N GLY A 439 17.28 -28.09 0.78
CA GLY A 439 18.54 -28.85 0.87
C GLY A 439 19.49 -28.68 -0.32
N VAL A 440 18.99 -28.18 -1.46
CA VAL A 440 19.77 -27.78 -2.63
C VAL A 440 20.62 -26.52 -2.35
N VAL A 441 20.08 -25.46 -1.75
CA VAL A 441 20.87 -24.24 -1.42
C VAL A 441 21.93 -24.54 -0.37
N VAL A 442 21.61 -25.40 0.61
CA VAL A 442 22.60 -25.89 1.59
C VAL A 442 23.71 -26.68 0.89
N THR A 443 23.36 -27.56 -0.05
CA THR A 443 24.35 -28.30 -0.84
C THR A 443 25.22 -27.35 -1.70
N MET A 444 24.63 -26.30 -2.27
CA MET A 444 25.37 -25.28 -3.01
C MET A 444 26.38 -24.56 -2.09
N CYS A 445 25.95 -24.14 -0.90
CA CYS A 445 26.84 -23.53 0.10
C CYS A 445 27.94 -24.50 0.58
N ALA A 446 27.58 -25.75 0.89
CA ALA A 446 28.52 -26.76 1.37
C ALA A 446 29.59 -27.14 0.33
N ALA A 447 29.31 -26.95 -0.95
CA ALA A 447 30.29 -27.17 -2.00
C ALA A 447 31.30 -26.02 -2.13
N LEU A 448 30.99 -24.80 -1.66
CA LEU A 448 31.89 -23.65 -1.78
C LEU A 448 33.15 -23.85 -0.93
N GLY A 449 34.31 -23.58 -1.53
CA GLY A 449 35.62 -23.75 -0.89
C GLY A 449 36.08 -25.21 -0.79
N GLU A 450 35.27 -26.17 -1.22
CA GLU A 450 35.61 -27.59 -1.22
C GLU A 450 36.20 -28.03 -2.57
N PRO A 451 37.06 -29.06 -2.58
CA PRO A 451 37.60 -29.60 -3.82
C PRO A 451 36.57 -30.40 -4.62
N GLU A 452 36.81 -30.56 -5.93
CA GLU A 452 35.92 -31.31 -6.85
C GLU A 452 35.78 -32.82 -6.48
N ASP A 453 36.61 -33.37 -5.60
CA ASP A 453 36.49 -34.75 -5.10
C ASP A 453 35.76 -34.85 -3.74
N SER A 454 35.30 -33.70 -3.20
CA SER A 454 34.58 -33.66 -1.94
C SER A 454 33.21 -34.34 -2.01
N PRO A 455 32.71 -34.89 -0.89
CA PRO A 455 31.33 -35.38 -0.80
C PRO A 455 30.28 -34.31 -1.14
N ALA A 456 30.56 -33.04 -0.80
CA ALA A 456 29.66 -31.92 -1.08
C ALA A 456 29.56 -31.62 -2.58
N TYR A 457 30.68 -31.62 -3.30
CA TYR A 457 30.68 -31.49 -4.76
C TYR A 457 30.02 -32.69 -5.44
N ALA A 458 30.24 -33.91 -4.95
CA ALA A 458 29.59 -35.12 -5.47
C ALA A 458 28.06 -35.08 -5.27
N GLU A 459 27.58 -34.52 -4.16
CA GLU A 459 26.16 -34.26 -3.93
C GLU A 459 25.61 -33.22 -4.90
N LEU A 460 26.32 -32.10 -5.06
CA LEU A 460 25.95 -31.04 -5.99
C LEU A 460 25.85 -31.55 -7.44
N ARG A 461 26.81 -32.37 -7.87
CA ARG A 461 26.80 -33.02 -9.20
C ARG A 461 25.71 -34.06 -9.35
N ARG A 462 25.20 -34.65 -8.25
CA ARG A 462 24.05 -35.55 -8.29
C ARG A 462 22.74 -34.80 -8.44
N LEU A 463 22.62 -33.65 -7.77
CA LEU A 463 21.48 -32.75 -7.91
C LEU A 463 21.43 -32.11 -9.31
N PHE A 464 22.59 -31.82 -9.89
CA PHE A 464 22.71 -31.21 -11.21
C PHE A 464 23.71 -31.96 -12.12
N PRO A 465 23.34 -33.15 -12.66
CA PRO A 465 24.24 -33.98 -13.46
C PRO A 465 24.78 -33.26 -14.70
N GLY A 466 23.99 -32.35 -15.26
CA GLY A 466 24.32 -31.54 -16.44
C GLY A 466 25.14 -30.27 -16.18
N SER A 467 25.37 -29.91 -14.92
CA SER A 467 25.99 -28.61 -14.57
C SER A 467 27.29 -28.34 -15.34
N THR A 468 27.39 -27.13 -15.90
CA THR A 468 28.59 -26.68 -16.63
C THR A 468 29.67 -26.23 -15.64
N VAL A 469 30.89 -26.77 -15.76
CA VAL A 469 32.02 -26.45 -14.86
C VAL A 469 33.03 -25.55 -15.56
N ARG A 470 33.32 -24.38 -14.97
CA ARG A 470 34.35 -23.44 -15.44
C ARG A 470 35.58 -23.51 -14.57
N ARG A 471 36.75 -23.52 -15.21
CA ARG A 471 38.05 -23.62 -14.53
C ARG A 471 38.92 -22.36 -14.59
N SER A 472 38.38 -21.25 -15.11
CA SER A 472 39.11 -19.97 -15.26
C SER A 472 38.14 -18.80 -15.44
N GLU A 473 38.49 -17.65 -14.86
CA GLU A 473 37.79 -16.36 -14.99
C GLU A 473 37.75 -15.83 -16.44
N LEU A 474 38.63 -16.33 -17.32
CA LEU A 474 38.80 -15.83 -18.69
C LEU A 474 37.94 -16.56 -19.74
N VAL A 475 37.15 -17.55 -19.34
CA VAL A 475 36.26 -18.27 -20.27
C VAL A 475 34.95 -17.48 -20.41
N PRO A 476 34.57 -17.08 -21.65
CA PRO A 476 33.35 -16.32 -21.89
C PRO A 476 32.09 -17.06 -21.42
N ASP A 477 31.03 -16.30 -21.13
CA ASP A 477 29.73 -16.82 -20.71
C ASP A 477 29.02 -17.62 -21.79
N GLU A 478 29.44 -18.87 -21.99
CA GLU A 478 28.64 -19.84 -22.72
C GLU A 478 27.44 -20.25 -21.84
N PRO A 479 26.20 -20.08 -22.33
CA PRO A 479 25.01 -20.43 -21.56
C PRO A 479 24.98 -21.94 -21.31
N SER A 480 24.78 -22.31 -20.04
CA SER A 480 24.56 -23.71 -19.68
C SER A 480 23.26 -24.21 -20.30
N ALA A 481 23.30 -25.35 -20.97
CA ALA A 481 22.10 -25.98 -21.53
C ALA A 481 21.10 -26.39 -20.44
N ASP A 482 21.58 -26.60 -19.22
CA ASP A 482 20.82 -27.18 -18.11
C ASP A 482 20.56 -26.13 -17.01
N GLY A 483 20.89 -24.87 -17.29
CA GLY A 483 20.68 -23.73 -16.38
C GLY A 483 21.58 -23.73 -15.14
N VAL A 484 22.55 -24.65 -14.98
CA VAL A 484 23.39 -24.73 -13.78
C VAL A 484 24.85 -24.52 -14.09
N TYR A 485 25.45 -23.60 -13.35
CA TYR A 485 26.81 -23.12 -13.53
C TYR A 485 27.63 -23.33 -12.25
N ILE A 486 28.79 -23.99 -12.38
CA ILE A 486 29.74 -24.17 -11.29
C ILE A 486 31.07 -23.56 -11.71
N GLU A 487 31.58 -22.65 -10.90
CA GLU A 487 32.91 -22.06 -11.07
C GLU A 487 33.86 -22.72 -10.08
N ALA A 488 34.98 -23.24 -10.59
CA ALA A 488 36.05 -23.81 -9.78
C ALA A 488 37.39 -23.15 -10.16
N LEU A 489 38.10 -22.60 -9.17
CA LEU A 489 39.41 -21.99 -9.35
C LEU A 489 40.41 -22.75 -8.48
N ASP A 490 41.55 -23.11 -9.07
CA ASP A 490 42.60 -23.92 -8.43
C ASP A 490 42.09 -25.23 -7.79
N GLY A 491 41.04 -25.81 -8.38
CA GLY A 491 40.42 -27.05 -7.93
C GLY A 491 39.39 -26.91 -6.81
N LEU A 492 39.09 -25.68 -6.37
CA LEU A 492 38.09 -25.37 -5.35
C LEU A 492 36.88 -24.67 -5.96
N VAL A 493 35.67 -24.99 -5.52
CA VAL A 493 34.46 -24.32 -6.00
C VAL A 493 34.36 -22.91 -5.42
N THR A 494 34.24 -21.90 -6.27
CA THR A 494 34.16 -20.48 -5.87
C THR A 494 32.77 -19.89 -6.01
N LYS A 495 31.95 -20.45 -6.91
CA LYS A 495 30.58 -20.01 -7.17
C LYS A 495 29.72 -21.14 -7.71
N VAL A 496 28.47 -21.17 -7.29
CA VAL A 496 27.44 -22.02 -7.89
C VAL A 496 26.24 -21.15 -8.25
N SER A 497 25.78 -21.20 -9.50
CA SER A 497 24.68 -20.40 -10.02
C SER A 497 23.66 -21.27 -10.71
N VAL A 498 22.39 -20.99 -10.51
CA VAL A 498 21.26 -21.66 -11.15
C VAL A 498 20.36 -20.62 -11.79
N ASP A 499 20.21 -20.71 -13.11
CA ASP A 499 19.22 -20.00 -13.90
C ASP A 499 17.90 -20.77 -13.82
N VAL A 500 16.92 -20.14 -13.18
CA VAL A 500 15.63 -20.76 -12.86
C VAL A 500 14.84 -21.08 -14.13
N ALA A 501 14.92 -20.23 -15.16
CA ALA A 501 14.12 -20.39 -16.37
C ALA A 501 14.59 -21.59 -17.23
N ILE A 502 15.83 -22.04 -17.03
CA ILE A 502 16.48 -23.05 -17.87
C ILE A 502 16.72 -24.35 -17.08
N CYS A 503 16.77 -24.29 -15.74
CA CYS A 503 17.01 -25.46 -14.90
C CYS A 503 15.77 -26.35 -14.77
N PRO A 504 15.78 -27.62 -15.25
CA PRO A 504 14.63 -28.52 -15.13
C PRO A 504 14.29 -28.90 -13.69
N ASP A 505 15.26 -28.79 -12.78
CA ASP A 505 15.11 -29.05 -11.34
C ASP A 505 14.82 -27.76 -10.54
N ALA A 506 14.51 -26.63 -11.21
CA ALA A 506 14.23 -25.34 -10.59
C ALA A 506 13.10 -25.42 -9.55
N ASP A 507 12.08 -26.25 -9.78
CA ASP A 507 10.99 -26.47 -8.82
C ASP A 507 11.51 -26.92 -7.45
N ARG A 508 12.62 -27.67 -7.37
CA ARG A 508 13.22 -28.08 -6.08
C ARG A 508 13.92 -26.94 -5.35
N LEU A 509 14.44 -25.96 -6.09
CA LEU A 509 15.05 -24.75 -5.54
C LEU A 509 13.98 -23.77 -5.06
N ILE A 510 12.90 -23.65 -5.83
CA ILE A 510 11.88 -22.62 -5.66
C ILE A 510 10.71 -23.12 -4.81
N SER A 511 10.49 -24.42 -4.65
CA SER A 511 9.39 -24.93 -3.79
C SER A 511 9.43 -24.42 -2.33
N GLY A 512 10.57 -23.93 -1.84
CA GLY A 512 10.66 -23.18 -0.57
C GLY A 512 10.73 -21.66 -0.71
N LEU A 513 11.05 -21.14 -1.90
CA LEU A 513 11.15 -19.71 -2.22
C LEU A 513 9.94 -19.20 -3.03
N ASP A 514 8.95 -20.03 -3.35
CA ASP A 514 7.77 -19.67 -4.14
C ASP A 514 6.57 -19.35 -3.25
N LEU A 515 6.76 -18.43 -2.30
CA LEU A 515 5.70 -17.99 -1.38
C LEU A 515 4.79 -16.94 -2.04
N GLY A 516 4.38 -17.18 -3.29
CA GLY A 516 3.52 -16.29 -4.07
C GLY A 516 4.26 -15.41 -5.08
N GLY A 517 5.48 -15.77 -5.48
CA GLY A 517 6.20 -15.07 -6.55
C GLY A 517 6.53 -13.59 -6.28
N HIS A 518 6.51 -13.12 -5.04
CA HIS A 518 6.84 -11.73 -4.69
C HIS A 518 8.12 -11.63 -3.84
N ARG A 519 8.95 -10.60 -4.11
CA ARG A 519 10.24 -10.37 -3.45
C ARG A 519 10.15 -10.33 -1.91
N GLY A 520 9.08 -9.76 -1.35
CA GLY A 520 8.89 -9.64 0.10
C GLY A 520 8.66 -10.96 0.83
N SER A 521 7.87 -11.87 0.25
CA SER A 521 7.60 -13.18 0.85
C SER A 521 8.89 -14.03 0.90
N VAL A 522 9.71 -13.94 -0.15
CA VAL A 522 10.98 -14.66 -0.23
C VAL A 522 12.03 -14.09 0.72
N ASP A 523 12.14 -12.77 0.81
CA ASP A 523 13.01 -12.10 1.79
C ASP A 523 12.65 -12.51 3.23
N THR A 524 11.36 -12.53 3.56
CA THR A 524 10.87 -13.00 4.86
C THR A 524 11.24 -14.46 5.12
N TYR A 525 11.05 -15.32 4.12
CA TYR A 525 11.39 -16.74 4.23
C TYR A 525 12.88 -16.97 4.44
N VAL A 526 13.76 -16.36 3.63
CA VAL A 526 15.20 -16.60 3.78
C VAL A 526 15.73 -16.06 5.11
N ARG A 527 15.19 -14.93 5.59
CA ARG A 527 15.52 -14.38 6.92
C ARG A 527 15.08 -15.28 8.06
N ALA A 528 13.88 -15.85 8.00
CA ALA A 528 13.38 -16.81 8.98
C ALA A 528 14.27 -18.07 9.08
N HIS A 529 15.10 -18.32 8.06
CA HIS A 529 16.02 -19.45 7.99
C HIS A 529 17.49 -19.06 8.25
N GLY A 530 17.74 -17.87 8.80
CA GLY A 530 19.08 -17.45 9.25
C GLY A 530 19.91 -16.71 8.20
N ALA A 531 19.30 -16.30 7.08
CA ALA A 531 19.94 -15.38 6.14
C ALA A 531 19.89 -13.94 6.68
N VAL A 532 21.02 -13.24 6.67
CA VAL A 532 21.11 -11.83 7.09
C VAL A 532 21.31 -10.95 5.84
N PRO A 533 20.49 -9.92 5.60
CA PRO A 533 20.68 -9.03 4.46
C PRO A 533 22.09 -8.42 4.43
N HIS A 534 22.69 -8.36 3.24
CA HIS A 534 24.01 -7.76 3.02
C HIS A 534 23.93 -6.54 2.10
N ASP A 535 23.40 -6.72 0.89
CA ASP A 535 23.33 -5.67 -0.13
C ASP A 535 22.18 -5.94 -1.12
N SER A 536 21.76 -4.93 -1.87
CA SER A 536 20.86 -5.13 -3.01
C SER A 536 21.04 -4.05 -4.08
N TRP A 537 20.90 -4.42 -5.34
CA TRP A 537 21.00 -3.49 -6.46
C TRP A 537 20.07 -3.89 -7.61
N VAL A 538 19.83 -2.95 -8.53
CA VAL A 538 19.06 -3.19 -9.76
C VAL A 538 19.95 -2.93 -10.96
N ASN A 539 20.03 -3.90 -11.86
CA ASN A 539 20.71 -3.75 -13.13
C ASN A 539 19.87 -2.87 -14.06
N ARG A 540 20.33 -1.65 -14.28
CA ARG A 540 19.64 -0.63 -15.09
C ARG A 540 19.46 -1.00 -16.56
N ALA A 541 20.21 -1.97 -17.07
CA ALA A 541 20.14 -2.36 -18.49
C ALA A 541 18.98 -3.33 -18.78
N ASN A 542 18.58 -4.14 -17.80
CA ASN A 542 17.57 -5.19 -17.98
C ASN A 542 16.51 -5.24 -16.87
N GLY A 543 16.57 -4.34 -15.89
CA GLY A 543 15.60 -4.25 -14.79
C GLY A 543 15.76 -5.34 -13.73
N GLU A 544 16.79 -6.19 -13.82
CA GLU A 544 16.98 -7.29 -12.88
C GLU A 544 17.39 -6.77 -11.49
N ALA A 545 16.65 -7.13 -10.45
CA ALA A 545 16.96 -6.79 -9.07
C ALA A 545 17.70 -7.94 -8.38
N THR A 546 18.89 -7.71 -7.86
CA THR A 546 19.63 -8.69 -7.06
C THR A 546 19.58 -8.32 -5.59
N VAL A 547 19.27 -9.29 -4.73
CA VAL A 547 19.39 -9.18 -3.27
C VAL A 547 20.42 -10.17 -2.77
N VAL A 548 21.33 -9.71 -1.92
CA VAL A 548 22.43 -10.49 -1.35
C VAL A 548 22.22 -10.64 0.15
N TYR A 549 22.39 -11.86 0.62
CA TYR A 549 22.30 -12.23 2.02
C TYR A 549 23.59 -12.93 2.45
N HIS A 550 24.03 -12.70 3.69
CA HIS A 550 24.93 -13.59 4.39
C HIS A 550 24.16 -14.81 4.87
N PHE A 551 24.55 -16.00 4.42
CA PHE A 551 23.92 -17.26 4.79
C PHE A 551 24.98 -18.35 4.92
N ALA A 552 25.01 -19.04 6.07
CA ALA A 552 25.95 -20.12 6.36
C ALA A 552 27.44 -19.77 6.11
N GLY A 553 27.84 -18.51 6.31
CA GLY A 553 29.22 -18.05 6.05
C GLY A 553 29.53 -17.72 4.59
N HIS A 554 28.53 -17.70 3.72
CA HIS A 554 28.64 -17.40 2.28
C HIS A 554 27.70 -16.26 1.88
N ARG A 555 27.80 -15.80 0.62
CA ARG A 555 26.84 -14.86 0.03
C ARG A 555 25.81 -15.64 -0.78
N LEU A 556 24.54 -15.55 -0.39
CA LEU A 556 23.40 -16.04 -1.16
C LEU A 556 22.80 -14.85 -1.93
N CYS A 557 22.72 -14.97 -3.24
CA CYS A 557 22.20 -13.96 -4.13
C CYS A 557 20.94 -14.44 -4.83
N LEU A 558 19.85 -13.66 -4.71
CA LEU A 558 18.59 -13.89 -5.39
C LEU A 558 18.39 -12.78 -6.43
N CYS A 559 18.41 -13.15 -7.70
CA CYS A 559 18.16 -12.26 -8.83
C CYS A 559 16.70 -12.38 -9.29
N TRP A 560 16.05 -11.25 -9.47
CA TRP A 560 14.65 -11.11 -9.82
C TRP A 560 14.53 -10.45 -11.19
N ALA A 561 13.71 -11.02 -12.08
CA ALA A 561 13.31 -10.43 -13.34
C ALA A 561 11.79 -10.53 -13.47
N ASP A 562 11.13 -9.45 -13.89
CA ASP A 562 9.66 -9.40 -14.09
C ASP A 562 8.86 -9.91 -12.89
N GLY A 563 9.32 -9.55 -11.68
CA GLY A 563 8.69 -9.94 -10.42
C GLY A 563 8.97 -11.36 -9.97
N ARG A 564 9.68 -12.21 -10.74
CA ARG A 564 9.97 -13.61 -10.38
C ARG A 564 11.47 -13.85 -10.18
N ILE A 565 11.83 -14.91 -9.45
CA ILE A 565 13.24 -15.32 -9.31
C ILE A 565 13.74 -15.82 -10.67
N ALA A 566 14.71 -15.11 -11.24
CA ALA A 566 15.38 -15.46 -12.49
C ALA A 566 16.64 -16.29 -12.23
N ARG A 567 17.38 -15.98 -11.17
CA ARG A 567 18.64 -16.66 -10.86
C ARG A 567 18.89 -16.75 -9.36
N ILE A 568 19.41 -17.88 -8.92
CA ILE A 568 19.88 -18.11 -7.56
C ILE A 568 21.36 -18.44 -7.65
N TYR A 569 22.22 -17.75 -6.91
CA TYR A 569 23.63 -18.13 -6.86
C TYR A 569 24.24 -17.92 -5.49
N VAL A 570 25.23 -18.73 -5.16
CA VAL A 570 26.01 -18.63 -3.94
C VAL A 570 27.49 -18.42 -4.28
N THR A 571 28.16 -17.56 -3.52
CA THR A 571 29.59 -17.28 -3.66
C THR A 571 30.28 -17.31 -2.30
N GLY A 572 31.61 -17.44 -2.32
CA GLY A 572 32.44 -17.13 -1.15
C GLY A 572 32.13 -15.74 -0.58
N ALA A 573 32.34 -15.59 0.74
CA ALA A 573 32.12 -14.33 1.47
C ALA A 573 33.09 -13.22 1.06
#